data_AF-A0A814DCA2-F1
#
_entry.id   AF-A0A814DCA2-F1
#
_cell.length_a   1.000
_cell.length_b   1.000
_cell.length_c   1.000
_cell.angle_alpha   90.00
_cell.angle_beta   90.00
_cell.angle_gamma   90.00
#
_symmetry.space_group_name_H-M   'P 1'
#
loop_
_entity.id
_entity.type
_entity.pdbx_description
1 polymer ?
#
loop_
_entity_poly.entity_id
_entity_poly.type
_entity_poly.pdbx_seq_one_letter_code
_entity_poly.pdbx_strand_id
1 'polypeptide(L)'
;MTSAIIQSDYDVNNIIGTEHGIQYSTAIDSNSQPSASIPDEEVQYSMWNMFKRHIPRLILTVLVDIVIPLVLYFVLQKYLLSVYALLIAGCPALIMVIVKAVWSRTFDGIGFLVFIGFFISAIVAIITKNARVLVFEKSLITAVMSAIFLVSLIPFHIRCGQRVNLKLRPLVYYFYMDLIPMGKRQAGLSRVIIVDQHDNRYRELQEEIDDIQQTTSERLIEPSKEEVEAVYDWIYHHCSSFRYSCYGLTILWAIGFMVEFGGRLALVFAHLSVNIIVLYANVMLAVVASLCALSSMIIIIIERRQTMNQIKQWQLENLHHTPTAVTHMQV
;
A
#
# COMPACT_ATOMS: atom_id res chain seq x y z
N MET A 1 33.50 -28.94 -31.03
CA MET A 1 33.08 -29.53 -32.32
C MET A 1 32.79 -31.02 -32.13
N THR A 2 31.66 -31.36 -31.49
CA THR A 2 30.92 -32.64 -31.64
C THR A 2 29.71 -32.52 -30.72
N SER A 3 28.52 -32.27 -31.28
CA SER A 3 27.27 -32.24 -30.53
C SER A 3 26.40 -33.36 -31.09
N ALA A 4 26.15 -34.36 -30.26
CA ALA A 4 25.40 -35.56 -30.58
C ALA A 4 23.89 -35.27 -30.64
N ILE A 5 23.27 -35.85 -31.65
CA ILE A 5 21.83 -35.89 -31.92
C ILE A 5 21.24 -36.98 -31.03
N ILE A 6 20.22 -36.66 -30.23
CA ILE A 6 19.34 -37.65 -29.61
C ILE A 6 17.94 -37.45 -30.17
N GLN A 7 17.52 -38.46 -30.91
CA GLN A 7 16.23 -38.64 -31.54
C GLN A 7 15.41 -39.54 -30.61
N SER A 8 14.22 -39.10 -30.19
CA SER A 8 13.29 -39.90 -29.40
C SER A 8 12.12 -40.28 -30.29
N ASP A 9 12.06 -41.57 -30.62
CA ASP A 9 10.91 -42.25 -31.19
C ASP A 9 9.73 -42.21 -30.21
N TYR A 10 8.53 -41.91 -30.70
CA TYR A 10 7.29 -42.36 -30.06
C TYR A 10 6.37 -42.95 -31.11
N ASP A 11 6.08 -44.23 -30.88
CA ASP A 11 5.33 -45.14 -31.72
C ASP A 11 3.92 -44.65 -32.04
N VAL A 12 3.66 -44.64 -33.34
CA VAL A 12 2.32 -44.70 -33.94
C VAL A 12 2.02 -46.17 -34.14
N ASN A 13 1.01 -46.70 -33.45
CA ASN A 13 -0.05 -47.54 -34.03
C ASN A 13 -0.89 -48.28 -32.97
N ASN A 14 -2.15 -48.46 -33.36
CA ASN A 14 -2.99 -49.62 -33.07
C ASN A 14 -3.94 -49.51 -31.87
N ILE A 15 -5.20 -49.11 -32.12
CA ILE A 15 -6.40 -49.92 -31.81
C ILE A 15 -7.51 -49.57 -32.83
N ILE A 16 -7.86 -50.53 -33.68
CA ILE A 16 -9.04 -50.54 -34.55
C ILE A 16 -10.17 -51.29 -33.85
N GLY A 17 -11.36 -50.67 -33.85
CA GLY A 17 -12.64 -51.31 -34.19
C GLY A 17 -13.41 -52.04 -33.09
N THR A 18 -14.61 -51.53 -32.79
CA THR A 18 -15.86 -52.30 -32.95
C THR A 18 -17.06 -51.36 -32.97
N GLU A 19 -17.88 -51.54 -34.00
CA GLU A 19 -19.19 -50.93 -34.20
C GLU A 19 -20.18 -51.37 -33.11
N HIS A 20 -20.94 -50.42 -32.56
CA HIS A 20 -22.33 -50.68 -32.16
C HIS A 20 -23.10 -49.36 -32.21
N GLY A 21 -24.13 -49.35 -33.06
CA GLY A 21 -25.06 -48.24 -33.21
C GLY A 21 -25.85 -48.01 -31.92
N ILE A 22 -25.88 -46.75 -31.49
CA ILE A 22 -26.85 -46.24 -30.53
C ILE A 22 -27.49 -45.02 -31.17
N GLN A 23 -28.79 -45.13 -31.41
CA GLN A 23 -29.67 -44.03 -31.82
C GLN A 23 -29.61 -42.92 -30.77
N TYR A 24 -29.11 -41.74 -31.15
CA TYR A 24 -29.32 -40.53 -30.35
C TYR A 24 -30.68 -39.95 -30.72
N SER A 25 -31.66 -40.26 -29.89
CA SER A 25 -32.96 -39.60 -29.85
C SER A 25 -32.78 -38.14 -29.43
N THR A 26 -33.15 -37.25 -30.34
CA THR A 26 -33.38 -35.82 -30.09
C THR A 26 -34.41 -35.63 -29.00
N ALA A 27 -33.97 -35.15 -27.84
CA ALA A 27 -34.80 -34.43 -26.89
C ALA A 27 -34.05 -33.13 -26.54
N ILE A 28 -34.38 -32.08 -27.29
CA ILE A 28 -34.00 -30.70 -26.95
C ILE A 28 -34.91 -30.31 -25.79
N ASP A 29 -34.41 -30.46 -24.57
CA ASP A 29 -35.04 -29.89 -23.39
C ASP A 29 -34.63 -28.41 -23.30
N SER A 30 -35.45 -27.56 -23.91
CA SER A 30 -35.30 -26.11 -23.90
C SER A 30 -35.82 -25.53 -22.57
N ASN A 31 -35.20 -25.86 -21.42
CA ASN A 31 -35.40 -25.07 -20.21
C ASN A 31 -34.40 -25.28 -19.07
N SER A 32 -33.12 -25.46 -19.37
CA SER A 32 -32.06 -25.38 -18.36
C SER A 32 -31.17 -24.17 -18.65
N GLN A 33 -31.56 -22.99 -18.13
CA GLN A 33 -30.58 -21.95 -17.86
C GLN A 33 -29.50 -22.60 -16.97
N PRO A 34 -28.21 -22.57 -17.34
CA PRO A 34 -27.17 -22.81 -16.37
C PRO A 34 -27.20 -21.60 -15.44
N SER A 35 -27.96 -21.71 -14.35
CA SER A 35 -27.70 -20.90 -13.17
C SER A 35 -26.31 -21.29 -12.70
N ALA A 36 -25.32 -20.61 -13.27
CA ALA A 36 -23.95 -20.59 -12.79
C ALA A 36 -24.01 -19.94 -11.40
N SER A 37 -24.42 -20.71 -10.41
CA SER A 37 -24.20 -20.38 -9.01
C SER A 37 -22.70 -20.36 -8.83
N ILE A 38 -22.13 -19.16 -8.88
CA ILE A 38 -20.77 -18.91 -8.42
C ILE A 38 -20.71 -19.52 -7.01
N PRO A 39 -19.84 -20.51 -6.75
CA PRO A 39 -19.78 -21.13 -5.44
C PRO A 39 -19.47 -20.02 -4.42
N ASP A 40 -20.40 -19.80 -3.48
CA ASP A 40 -20.27 -18.91 -2.32
C ASP A 40 -19.26 -19.47 -1.29
N GLU A 41 -18.24 -20.19 -1.76
CA GLU A 41 -17.14 -20.67 -0.93
C GLU A 41 -16.20 -19.51 -0.59
N GLU A 42 -16.36 -19.04 0.66
CA GLU A 42 -15.25 -18.83 1.57
C GLU A 42 -14.34 -17.60 1.37
N VAL A 43 -14.91 -16.43 1.02
CA VAL A 43 -14.18 -15.14 1.13
C VAL A 43 -13.80 -14.79 2.58
N GLN A 44 -14.30 -15.52 3.58
CA GLN A 44 -14.02 -15.31 5.00
C GLN A 44 -12.64 -15.84 5.44
N TYR A 45 -11.97 -16.72 4.68
CA TYR A 45 -10.76 -17.43 5.15
C TYR A 45 -9.39 -16.86 4.70
N SER A 46 -9.33 -15.76 3.94
CA SER A 46 -8.05 -15.27 3.38
C SER A 46 -7.43 -14.03 4.07
N MET A 47 -8.18 -13.29 4.90
CA MET A 47 -7.66 -12.06 5.52
C MET A 47 -6.72 -12.33 6.71
N TRP A 48 -7.03 -13.34 7.54
CA TRP A 48 -6.16 -13.74 8.66
C TRP A 48 -4.80 -14.27 8.17
N ASN A 49 -4.79 -14.99 7.05
CA ASN A 49 -3.56 -15.54 6.47
C ASN A 49 -2.67 -14.44 5.87
N MET A 50 -3.24 -13.38 5.28
CA MET A 50 -2.47 -12.20 4.90
C MET A 50 -1.91 -11.49 6.15
N PHE A 51 -2.72 -11.32 7.20
CA PHE A 51 -2.30 -10.62 8.42
C PHE A 51 -1.16 -11.35 9.16
N LYS A 52 -1.29 -12.67 9.37
CA LYS A 52 -0.30 -13.50 10.08
C LYS A 52 1.10 -13.39 9.46
N ARG A 53 1.19 -13.14 8.15
CA ARG A 53 2.47 -12.95 7.44
C ARG A 53 3.11 -11.58 7.71
N HIS A 54 2.32 -10.54 7.98
CA HIS A 54 2.82 -9.18 8.21
C HIS A 54 3.03 -8.83 9.70
N ILE A 55 2.28 -9.45 10.62
CA ILE A 55 2.44 -9.26 12.07
C ILE A 55 3.90 -9.36 12.55
N PRO A 56 4.68 -10.42 12.24
CA PRO A 56 6.01 -10.56 12.82
C PRO A 56 6.95 -9.42 12.41
N ARG A 57 6.78 -8.90 11.18
CA ARG A 57 7.55 -7.75 10.71
C ARG A 57 7.17 -6.48 11.47
N LEU A 58 5.88 -6.24 11.70
CA LEU A 58 5.40 -5.10 12.48
C LEU A 58 5.88 -5.16 13.93
N ILE A 59 5.76 -6.32 14.58
CA ILE A 59 6.25 -6.51 15.96
C ILE A 59 7.75 -6.26 16.05
N LEU A 60 8.53 -6.80 15.10
CA LEU A 60 9.97 -6.58 15.05
C LEU A 60 10.31 -5.09 14.89
N THR A 61 9.62 -4.38 13.99
CA THR A 61 9.79 -2.93 13.82
C THR A 61 9.46 -2.18 15.11
N VAL A 62 8.33 -2.46 15.76
CA VAL A 62 7.95 -1.81 17.03
C VAL A 62 8.98 -2.08 18.12
N LEU A 63 9.51 -3.31 18.21
CA LEU A 63 10.52 -3.68 19.19
C LEU A 63 11.82 -2.91 18.93
N VAL A 64 12.29 -2.88 17.68
CA VAL A 64 13.52 -2.19 17.30
C VAL A 64 13.40 -0.67 17.47
N ASP A 65 12.25 -0.10 17.13
CA ASP A 65 12.08 1.36 17.10
C ASP A 65 11.65 1.96 18.45
N ILE A 66 11.02 1.16 19.34
CA ILE A 66 10.53 1.65 20.64
C ILE A 66 11.33 1.05 21.79
N VAL A 67 11.44 -0.27 21.84
CA VAL A 67 12.02 -0.95 23.02
C VAL A 67 13.52 -0.71 23.09
N ILE A 68 14.24 -0.80 21.97
CA ILE A 68 15.70 -0.60 21.95
C ILE A 68 16.09 0.82 22.40
N PRO A 69 15.55 1.92 21.82
CA PRO A 69 15.87 3.27 22.28
C PRO A 69 15.54 3.51 23.76
N LEU A 70 14.42 2.95 24.24
CA LEU A 70 13.98 3.12 25.61
C LEU A 70 14.94 2.44 26.59
N VAL A 71 15.29 1.17 26.34
CA VAL A 71 16.25 0.43 27.17
C VAL A 71 17.62 1.11 27.13
N LEU A 72 18.07 1.52 25.94
CA LEU A 72 19.34 2.21 25.76
C LEU A 72 19.41 3.52 26.54
N TYR A 73 18.32 4.30 26.55
CA TYR A 73 18.20 5.53 27.33
C TYR A 73 18.38 5.29 28.83
N PHE A 74 17.65 4.33 29.40
CA PHE A 74 17.73 4.06 30.85
C PHE A 74 19.08 3.49 31.29
N VAL A 75 19.74 2.71 30.42
CA VAL A 75 21.09 2.21 30.69
C VAL A 75 22.11 3.35 30.64
N LEU A 76 22.07 4.20 29.60
CA LEU A 76 23.01 5.32 29.44
C LEU A 76 22.82 6.41 30.49
N GLN A 77 21.59 6.61 30.98
CA GLN A 77 21.30 7.60 32.01
C GLN A 77 22.09 7.35 33.31
N LYS A 78 22.56 6.13 33.56
CA LYS A 78 23.41 5.82 34.72
C LYS A 78 24.82 6.42 34.62
N TYR A 79 25.26 6.73 33.41
CA TYR A 79 26.64 7.14 33.12
C TYR A 79 26.75 8.54 32.52
N LEU A 80 25.69 9.05 31.91
CA LEU A 80 25.69 10.30 31.14
C LEU A 80 24.57 11.25 31.59
N LEU A 81 24.77 12.55 31.37
CA LEU A 81 23.70 13.55 31.49
C LEU A 81 22.51 13.17 30.60
N SER A 82 21.28 13.39 31.09
CA SER A 82 20.04 13.00 30.40
C SER A 82 19.96 13.46 28.95
N VAL A 83 20.58 14.60 28.60
CA VAL A 83 20.62 15.13 27.23
C VAL A 83 21.41 14.22 26.29
N TYR A 84 22.62 13.81 26.68
CA TYR A 84 23.47 12.93 25.86
C TYR A 84 22.92 11.52 25.79
N ALA A 85 22.36 11.01 26.89
CA ALA A 85 21.66 9.73 26.90
C ALA A 85 20.49 9.72 25.90
N LEU A 86 19.70 10.80 25.84
CA LEU A 86 18.57 10.91 24.90
C LEU A 86 19.01 11.04 23.44
N LEU A 87 20.14 11.72 23.20
CA LEU A 87 20.71 11.87 21.86
C LEU A 87 21.20 10.52 21.31
N ILE A 88 21.98 9.79 22.10
CA ILE A 88 22.53 8.48 21.71
C ILE A 88 21.41 7.45 21.55
N ALA A 89 20.38 7.50 22.40
CA ALA A 89 19.21 6.65 22.26
C ALA A 89 18.43 6.87 20.96
N GLY A 90 18.53 8.06 20.34
CA GLY A 90 17.92 8.36 19.04
C GLY A 90 18.72 7.87 17.82
N CYS A 91 20.01 7.56 18.00
CA CYS A 91 20.87 7.12 16.90
C CYS A 91 20.41 5.83 16.19
N PRO A 92 19.88 4.79 16.87
CA PRO A 92 19.41 3.58 16.20
C PRO A 92 18.37 3.85 15.10
N ALA A 93 17.36 4.67 15.42
CA ALA A 93 16.31 5.05 14.45
C ALA A 93 16.91 5.84 13.28
N LEU A 94 17.81 6.80 13.56
CA LEU A 94 18.49 7.58 12.53
C LEU A 94 19.36 6.72 11.61
N ILE A 95 20.12 5.77 12.18
CA ILE A 95 20.94 4.83 11.41
C ILE A 95 20.05 3.98 10.51
N MET A 96 18.92 3.49 11.02
CA MET A 96 17.97 2.70 10.22
C MET A 96 17.42 3.50 9.04
N VAL A 97 17.07 4.76 9.23
CA VAL A 97 16.61 5.66 8.15
C VAL A 97 17.71 5.87 7.12
N ILE A 98 18.95 6.14 7.55
CA ILE A 98 20.09 6.32 6.63
C ILE A 98 20.37 5.04 5.85
N VAL A 99 20.44 3.88 6.51
CA VAL A 99 20.68 2.60 5.85
C VAL A 99 19.60 2.34 4.81
N LYS A 100 18.33 2.56 5.17
CA LYS A 100 17.22 2.40 4.23
C LYS A 100 17.34 3.35 3.04
N ALA A 101 17.64 4.63 3.28
CA ALA A 101 17.78 5.63 2.22
C ALA A 101 18.96 5.33 1.27
N VAL A 102 20.11 4.92 1.81
CA VAL A 102 21.30 4.56 1.03
C VAL A 102 21.04 3.30 0.19
N TRP A 103 20.32 2.33 0.75
CA TRP A 103 20.10 1.04 0.09
C TRP A 103 18.93 1.06 -0.89
N SER A 104 17.84 1.77 -0.58
CA SER A 104 16.68 1.84 -1.46
C SER A 104 16.88 2.78 -2.65
N ARG A 105 17.83 3.73 -2.59
CA ARG A 105 18.11 4.75 -3.63
C ARG A 105 16.88 5.54 -4.09
N THR A 106 15.76 5.42 -3.41
CA THR A 106 14.50 6.11 -3.67
C THR A 106 14.35 7.23 -2.66
N PHE A 107 14.10 8.44 -3.15
CA PHE A 107 13.90 9.59 -2.29
C PHE A 107 12.52 9.52 -1.64
N ASP A 108 12.47 9.01 -0.42
CA ASP A 108 11.28 9.03 0.44
C ASP A 108 11.20 10.41 1.13
N GLY A 109 10.28 11.25 0.69
CA GLY A 109 10.09 12.60 1.23
C GLY A 109 9.79 12.61 2.74
N ILE A 110 9.17 11.55 3.27
CA ILE A 110 8.88 11.44 4.70
C ILE A 110 10.12 11.06 5.47
N GLY A 111 10.88 10.08 4.95
CA GLY A 111 12.18 9.72 5.51
C GLY A 111 13.12 10.93 5.59
N PHE A 112 13.10 11.78 4.56
CA PHE A 112 13.87 13.03 4.53
C PHE A 112 13.39 14.04 5.57
N LEU A 113 12.08 14.23 5.72
CA LEU A 113 11.52 15.14 6.74
C LEU A 113 11.87 14.69 8.16
N VAL A 114 11.78 13.39 8.43
CA VAL A 114 12.18 12.79 9.71
C VAL A 114 13.68 12.99 9.95
N PHE A 115 14.51 12.78 8.92
CA PHE A 115 15.96 13.00 9.00
C PHE A 115 16.30 14.46 9.34
N ILE A 116 15.68 15.44 8.68
CA ILE A 116 15.85 16.87 9.01
C ILE A 116 15.45 17.14 10.45
N GLY A 117 14.32 16.57 10.90
CA GLY A 117 13.87 16.70 12.29
C GLY A 117 14.93 16.21 13.29
N PHE A 118 15.50 15.03 13.06
CA PHE A 118 16.60 14.53 13.92
C PHE A 118 17.86 15.42 13.86
N PHE A 119 18.19 15.98 12.69
CA PHE A 119 19.35 16.85 12.55
C PHE A 119 19.19 18.16 13.32
N ILE A 120 18.02 18.80 13.19
CA ILE A 120 17.65 19.97 13.99
C ILE A 120 17.70 19.62 15.48
N SER A 121 17.23 18.42 15.86
CA SER A 121 17.26 17.93 17.23
C SER A 121 18.64 17.84 17.82
N ALA A 122 19.59 17.30 17.06
CA ALA A 122 20.97 17.21 17.50
C ALA A 122 21.58 18.61 17.72
N ILE A 123 21.34 19.55 16.81
CA ILE A 123 21.85 20.93 16.94
C ILE A 123 21.26 21.62 18.17
N VAL A 124 19.94 21.54 18.35
CA VAL A 124 19.25 22.17 19.49
C VAL A 124 19.72 21.55 20.81
N ALA A 125 19.90 20.22 20.87
CA ALA A 125 20.41 19.52 22.05
C ALA A 125 21.77 20.07 22.50
N ILE A 126 22.69 20.28 21.53
CA ILE A 126 24.05 20.75 21.78
C ILE A 126 24.05 22.19 22.30
N ILE A 127 23.23 23.06 21.70
CA ILE A 127 23.18 24.48 22.06
C ILE A 127 22.50 24.67 23.41
N THR A 128 21.32 24.10 23.61
CA THR A 128 20.48 24.43 24.77
C THR A 128 20.93 23.71 26.05
N LYS A 129 21.50 22.49 25.95
CA LYS A 129 21.84 21.63 27.10
C LYS A 129 20.69 21.41 28.10
N ASN A 130 19.44 21.71 27.69
CA ASN A 130 18.24 21.56 28.51
C ASN A 130 17.34 20.49 27.89
N ALA A 131 17.11 19.42 28.63
CA ALA A 131 16.32 18.29 28.17
C ALA A 131 14.84 18.64 27.89
N ARG A 132 14.29 19.70 28.51
CA ARG A 132 12.90 20.12 28.23
C ARG A 132 12.73 20.65 26.80
N VAL A 133 13.72 21.41 26.32
CA VAL A 133 13.72 21.94 24.96
C VAL A 133 13.87 20.81 23.95
N LEU A 134 14.67 19.80 24.28
CA LEU A 134 14.82 18.61 23.46
C LEU A 134 13.51 17.79 23.34
N VAL A 135 12.73 17.71 24.42
CA VAL A 135 11.40 17.06 24.36
C VAL A 135 10.42 17.89 23.52
N PHE A 136 10.40 19.21 23.70
CA PHE A 136 9.53 20.10 22.93
C PHE A 136 9.81 19.98 21.43
N GLU A 137 11.07 19.92 21.04
CA GLU A 137 11.46 19.88 19.65
C GLU A 137 11.09 18.54 18.98
N LYS A 138 11.14 17.41 19.71
CA LYS A 138 10.54 16.14 19.24
C LYS A 138 9.02 16.22 19.03
N SER A 139 8.32 17.09 19.76
CA SER A 139 6.87 17.33 19.57
C SER A 139 6.58 18.26 18.39
N LEU A 140 7.55 19.08 17.99
CA LEU A 140 7.40 19.93 16.80
C LEU A 140 7.29 19.07 15.53
N ILE A 141 8.07 18.00 15.44
CA ILE A 141 8.02 17.07 14.31
C ILE A 141 6.62 16.45 14.19
N THR A 142 6.03 16.03 15.31
CA THR A 142 4.67 15.45 15.30
C THR A 142 3.60 16.48 14.96
N ALA A 143 3.77 17.74 15.40
CA ALA A 143 2.90 18.85 14.98
C ALA A 143 2.99 19.11 13.46
N VAL A 144 4.20 19.14 12.90
CA VAL A 144 4.41 19.31 11.45
C VAL A 144 3.78 18.16 10.67
N MET A 145 3.96 16.92 11.14
CA MET A 145 3.29 15.76 10.53
C MET A 145 1.76 15.89 10.59
N SER A 146 1.20 16.26 11.74
CA SER A 146 -0.24 16.51 11.87
C SER A 146 -0.72 17.58 10.88
N ALA A 147 0.02 18.67 10.74
CA ALA A 147 -0.30 19.74 9.79
C ALA A 147 -0.23 19.25 8.34
N ILE A 148 0.75 18.43 7.96
CA ILE A 148 0.84 17.84 6.61
C ILE A 148 -0.39 16.97 6.33
N PHE A 149 -0.79 16.10 7.27
CA PHE A 149 -2.00 15.30 7.13
C PHE A 149 -3.25 16.19 7.00
N LEU A 150 -3.37 17.23 7.83
CA LEU A 150 -4.50 18.14 7.82
C LEU A 150 -4.60 18.95 6.53
N VAL A 151 -3.47 19.46 6.01
CA VAL A 151 -3.41 20.18 4.73
C VAL A 151 -3.73 19.24 3.57
N SER A 152 -3.29 17.98 3.63
CA SER A 152 -3.59 16.98 2.58
C SER A 152 -5.07 16.61 2.50
N LEU A 153 -5.87 16.89 3.53
CA LEU A 153 -7.32 16.67 3.51
C LEU A 153 -8.05 17.69 2.64
N ILE A 154 -7.49 18.88 2.46
CA ILE A 154 -8.15 19.91 1.66
C ILE A 154 -8.00 19.50 0.19
N PRO A 155 -9.10 19.20 -0.52
CA PRO A 155 -9.04 18.86 -1.93
C PRO A 155 -8.72 20.12 -2.73
N PHE A 156 -7.44 20.46 -2.83
CA PHE A 156 -6.97 21.57 -3.63
C PHE A 156 -6.90 21.13 -5.09
N HIS A 157 -7.75 21.73 -5.91
CA HIS A 157 -7.63 21.71 -7.37
C HIS A 157 -7.01 23.03 -7.82
N ILE A 158 -5.69 23.15 -7.69
CA ILE A 158 -5.01 24.37 -8.15
C ILE A 158 -4.81 24.25 -9.66
N ARG A 159 -5.67 24.93 -10.42
CA ARG A 159 -5.43 25.23 -11.84
C ARG A 159 -4.38 26.34 -11.93
N CYS A 160 -3.10 25.98 -11.90
CA CYS A 160 -2.04 26.94 -12.15
C CYS A 160 -1.73 26.99 -13.66
N GLY A 161 -2.51 27.79 -14.40
CA GLY A 161 -2.34 27.99 -15.85
C GLY A 161 -2.73 26.81 -16.74
N GLN A 162 -2.45 26.92 -18.05
CA GLN A 162 -2.89 25.98 -19.10
C GLN A 162 -2.10 24.65 -19.12
N ARG A 163 -1.13 24.44 -18.23
CA ARG A 163 -0.22 23.28 -18.27
C ARG A 163 -0.14 22.42 -17.01
N VAL A 164 -0.63 22.85 -15.84
CA VAL A 164 -0.47 22.06 -14.60
C VAL A 164 -1.80 21.97 -13.83
N ASN A 165 -2.34 20.75 -13.78
CA ASN A 165 -3.51 20.41 -12.98
C ASN A 165 -3.04 19.64 -11.73
N LEU A 166 -2.75 20.37 -10.65
CA LEU A 166 -2.37 19.75 -9.37
C LEU A 166 -3.65 19.25 -8.68
N LYS A 167 -3.83 17.92 -8.69
CA LYS A 167 -4.86 17.23 -7.91
C LYS A 167 -4.23 16.73 -6.61
N LEU A 168 -4.36 17.49 -5.53
CA LEU A 168 -3.89 17.01 -4.22
C LEU A 168 -4.88 15.96 -3.69
N ARG A 169 -4.39 14.75 -3.44
CA ARG A 169 -5.15 13.66 -2.81
C ARG A 169 -4.76 13.53 -1.34
N PRO A 170 -5.62 12.92 -0.50
CA PRO A 170 -5.26 12.62 0.88
C PRO A 170 -3.94 11.86 0.93
N LEU A 171 -3.07 12.19 1.88
CA LEU A 171 -1.73 11.60 1.98
C LEU A 171 -1.75 10.06 1.95
N VAL A 172 -2.76 9.47 2.61
CA VAL A 172 -2.94 8.03 2.70
C VAL A 172 -3.17 7.37 1.34
N TYR A 173 -3.69 8.08 0.34
CA TYR A 173 -3.81 7.57 -1.04
C TYR A 173 -2.43 7.17 -1.59
N TYR A 174 -1.42 8.03 -1.41
CA TYR A 174 -0.05 7.77 -1.87
C TYR A 174 0.58 6.62 -1.08
N PHE A 175 0.32 6.54 0.23
CA PHE A 175 0.78 5.40 1.03
C PHE A 175 0.19 4.08 0.60
N TYR A 176 -1.09 4.06 0.26
CA TYR A 176 -1.73 2.85 -0.25
C TYR A 176 -1.05 2.36 -1.52
N MET A 177 -0.75 3.28 -2.43
CA MET A 177 -0.05 2.98 -3.68
C MET A 177 1.34 2.38 -3.43
N ASP A 178 2.08 2.95 -2.48
CA ASP A 178 3.45 2.50 -2.15
C ASP A 178 3.46 1.21 -1.31
N LEU A 179 2.47 1.00 -0.44
CA LEU A 179 2.41 -0.17 0.45
C LEU A 179 1.91 -1.44 -0.25
N ILE A 180 0.99 -1.30 -1.20
CA ILE A 180 0.36 -2.44 -1.88
C ILE A 180 0.32 -2.14 -3.39
N PRO A 181 1.45 -2.20 -4.11
CA PRO A 181 1.44 -1.98 -5.55
C PRO A 181 0.58 -3.05 -6.24
N MET A 182 -0.61 -2.67 -6.69
CA MET A 182 -1.55 -3.54 -7.40
C MET A 182 -1.41 -3.35 -8.91
N GLY A 183 -1.02 -4.41 -9.62
CA GLY A 183 -1.04 -4.43 -11.08
C GLY A 183 -2.44 -4.70 -11.66
N LYS A 184 -2.65 -4.37 -12.95
CA LYS A 184 -3.94 -4.51 -13.64
C LYS A 184 -4.51 -5.93 -13.56
N ARG A 185 -3.64 -6.94 -13.67
CA ARG A 185 -4.03 -8.37 -13.60
C ARG A 185 -4.55 -8.76 -12.22
N GLN A 186 -3.88 -8.29 -11.17
CA GLN A 186 -4.26 -8.59 -9.78
C GLN A 186 -5.57 -7.92 -9.40
N ALA A 187 -5.83 -6.73 -9.94
CA ALA A 187 -7.07 -6.01 -9.72
C ALA A 187 -8.25 -6.54 -10.58
N GLY A 188 -8.02 -7.46 -11.52
CA GLY A 188 -9.05 -7.94 -12.45
C GLY A 188 -9.50 -6.88 -13.48
N LEU A 189 -8.71 -5.82 -13.64
CA LEU A 189 -9.01 -4.64 -14.46
C LEU A 189 -8.30 -4.63 -15.82
N SER A 190 -7.56 -5.69 -16.15
CA SER A 190 -6.75 -5.79 -17.37
C SER A 190 -7.51 -5.48 -18.66
N ARG A 191 -8.80 -5.83 -18.79
CA ARG A 191 -9.54 -5.58 -20.04
C ARG A 191 -10.12 -4.17 -20.15
N VAL A 192 -10.23 -3.40 -19.07
CA VAL A 192 -11.07 -2.20 -19.05
C VAL A 192 -10.28 -0.92 -19.14
N ILE A 193 -9.14 -0.82 -18.45
CA ILE A 193 -8.26 0.35 -18.60
C ILE A 193 -7.76 0.44 -20.06
N ILE A 194 -7.64 -0.71 -20.74
CA ILE A 194 -7.32 -0.77 -22.18
C ILE A 194 -8.41 -0.11 -23.03
N VAL A 195 -9.69 -0.15 -22.63
CA VAL A 195 -10.81 0.38 -23.45
C VAL A 195 -11.01 1.88 -23.23
N ASP A 196 -10.79 2.40 -22.01
CA ASP A 196 -11.07 3.81 -21.69
C ASP A 196 -9.95 4.76 -22.15
N GLN A 197 -8.72 4.25 -22.35
CA GLN A 197 -7.55 5.05 -22.75
C GLN A 197 -7.30 5.09 -24.27
N HIS A 198 -8.13 4.38 -25.06
CA HIS A 198 -7.84 4.02 -26.45
C HIS A 198 -8.55 4.91 -27.50
N ASP A 199 -8.27 6.22 -27.48
CA ASP A 199 -8.66 7.11 -28.58
C ASP A 199 -7.59 7.06 -29.71
N ASN A 200 -7.84 6.17 -30.68
CA ASN A 200 -7.36 6.11 -32.06
C ASN A 200 -5.84 6.04 -32.42
N ARG A 201 -4.88 6.44 -31.58
CA ARG A 201 -3.45 6.52 -31.97
C ARG A 201 -2.60 5.28 -31.68
N TYR A 202 -3.10 4.34 -30.88
CA TYR A 202 -2.30 3.20 -30.38
C TYR A 202 -2.46 1.88 -31.17
N ARG A 203 -3.45 1.76 -32.07
CA ARG A 203 -3.63 0.50 -32.83
C ARG A 203 -2.45 0.17 -33.74
N GLU A 204 -1.77 1.17 -34.31
CA GLU A 204 -0.60 0.96 -35.17
C GLU A 204 0.70 0.76 -34.38
N LEU A 205 0.82 1.32 -33.16
CA LEU A 205 1.97 1.10 -32.28
C LEU A 205 1.92 -0.25 -31.53
N GLN A 206 0.71 -0.82 -31.33
CA GLN A 206 0.55 -2.04 -30.54
C GLN A 206 1.04 -3.29 -31.27
N GLU A 207 0.90 -3.37 -32.61
CA GLU A 207 1.47 -4.47 -33.40
C GLU A 207 3.01 -4.48 -33.37
N GLU A 208 3.66 -3.33 -33.23
CA GLU A 208 5.13 -3.21 -33.14
C GLU A 208 5.65 -3.47 -31.73
N ILE A 209 4.85 -3.19 -30.69
CA ILE A 209 5.22 -3.40 -29.28
C ILE A 209 5.04 -4.87 -28.86
N ASP A 210 4.02 -5.57 -29.38
CA ASP A 210 3.72 -6.95 -28.98
C ASP A 210 4.86 -7.94 -29.37
N ASP A 211 5.57 -7.69 -30.46
CA ASP A 211 6.73 -8.49 -30.90
C ASP A 211 7.97 -8.28 -30.00
N ILE A 212 8.10 -7.07 -29.41
CA ILE A 212 9.18 -6.72 -28.46
C ILE A 212 8.87 -7.26 -27.05
N GLN A 213 7.60 -7.29 -26.68
CA GLN A 213 7.13 -7.60 -25.32
C GLN A 213 7.15 -9.10 -25.00
N GLN A 214 7.08 -9.96 -26.03
CA GLN A 214 7.18 -11.41 -25.87
C GLN A 214 8.59 -11.86 -25.42
N THR A 215 9.63 -11.11 -25.80
CA THR A 215 11.03 -11.43 -25.44
C THR A 215 11.40 -11.01 -24.01
N THR A 216 10.60 -10.14 -23.36
CA THR A 216 10.91 -9.57 -22.02
C THR A 216 10.06 -10.17 -20.88
N SER A 217 8.96 -10.87 -21.19
CA SER A 217 7.92 -11.27 -20.23
C SER A 217 8.28 -12.37 -19.21
N GLU A 218 9.45 -13.02 -19.29
CA GLU A 218 9.75 -14.19 -18.45
C GLU A 218 10.58 -13.92 -17.18
N ARG A 219 10.95 -12.67 -16.86
CA ARG A 219 11.67 -12.35 -15.61
C ARG A 219 11.06 -11.17 -14.85
N LEU A 220 10.35 -11.50 -13.76
CA LEU A 220 10.08 -10.64 -12.58
C LEU A 220 9.25 -9.37 -12.86
N ILE A 221 7.96 -9.55 -13.16
CA ILE A 221 7.03 -8.45 -13.43
C ILE A 221 6.53 -7.85 -12.12
N GLU A 222 7.34 -7.00 -11.48
CA GLU A 222 6.77 -5.94 -10.63
C GLU A 222 5.97 -4.99 -11.52
N PRO A 223 4.73 -4.63 -11.16
CA PRO A 223 3.92 -3.73 -11.97
C PRO A 223 4.61 -2.37 -12.10
N SER A 224 4.61 -1.79 -13.30
CA SER A 224 5.24 -0.48 -13.52
C SER A 224 4.53 0.59 -12.68
N LYS A 225 5.26 1.62 -12.24
CA LYS A 225 4.69 2.68 -11.39
C LYS A 225 3.48 3.37 -12.05
N GLU A 226 3.52 3.58 -13.36
CA GLU A 226 2.43 4.16 -14.15
C GLU A 226 1.21 3.23 -14.19
N GLU A 227 1.43 1.91 -14.27
CA GLU A 227 0.34 0.93 -14.24
C GLU A 227 -0.37 0.94 -12.88
N VAL A 228 0.41 0.94 -11.79
CA VAL A 228 -0.13 1.01 -10.42
C VAL A 228 -0.92 2.31 -10.23
N GLU A 229 -0.38 3.45 -10.67
CA GLU A 229 -1.06 4.74 -10.57
C GLU A 229 -2.40 4.74 -11.33
N ALA A 230 -2.45 4.19 -12.54
CA ALA A 230 -3.69 4.09 -13.32
C ALA A 230 -4.75 3.22 -12.64
N VAL A 231 -4.35 2.09 -12.04
CA VAL A 231 -5.27 1.21 -11.29
C VAL A 231 -5.84 1.94 -10.07
N TYR A 232 -4.98 2.57 -9.27
CA TYR A 232 -5.42 3.34 -8.10
C TYR A 232 -6.25 4.55 -8.47
N ASP A 233 -5.96 5.20 -9.60
CA ASP A 233 -6.76 6.30 -10.11
C ASP A 233 -8.16 5.85 -10.46
N TRP A 234 -8.28 4.72 -11.16
CA TRP A 234 -9.57 4.10 -11.48
C TRP A 234 -10.34 3.72 -10.21
N ILE A 235 -9.71 3.04 -9.24
CA ILE A 235 -10.34 2.64 -7.97
C ILE A 235 -10.82 3.89 -7.23
N TYR A 236 -10.00 4.95 -7.19
CA TYR A 236 -10.37 6.20 -6.53
C TYR A 236 -11.59 6.85 -7.20
N HIS A 237 -11.67 6.85 -8.53
CA HIS A 237 -12.78 7.46 -9.23
C HIS A 237 -14.08 6.64 -9.15
N HIS A 238 -13.99 5.31 -9.22
CA HIS A 238 -15.16 4.42 -9.30
C HIS A 238 -15.62 3.89 -7.94
N CYS A 239 -14.73 3.75 -6.96
CA CYS A 239 -15.04 3.24 -5.63
C CYS A 239 -15.13 4.38 -4.61
N SER A 240 -16.36 4.79 -4.26
CA SER A 240 -16.58 5.82 -3.24
C SER A 240 -16.07 5.38 -1.86
N SER A 241 -16.21 4.09 -1.51
CA SER A 241 -15.71 3.51 -0.26
C SER A 241 -14.19 3.69 -0.08
N PHE A 242 -13.42 3.50 -1.15
CA PHE A 242 -11.97 3.69 -1.12
C PHE A 242 -11.60 5.15 -0.84
N ARG A 243 -12.30 6.10 -1.48
CA ARG A 243 -12.11 7.53 -1.22
C ARG A 243 -12.38 7.88 0.24
N TYR A 244 -13.55 7.50 0.76
CA TYR A 244 -13.92 7.79 2.15
C TYR A 244 -12.92 7.19 3.14
N SER A 245 -12.38 6.01 2.84
CA SER A 245 -11.37 5.37 3.69
C SER A 245 -10.04 6.12 3.67
N CYS A 246 -9.59 6.61 2.50
CA CYS A 246 -8.40 7.46 2.40
C CYS A 246 -8.55 8.75 3.23
N TYR A 247 -9.71 9.42 3.15
CA TYR A 247 -10.00 10.60 3.97
C TYR A 247 -10.07 10.26 5.47
N GLY A 248 -10.80 9.20 5.82
CA GLY A 248 -10.98 8.77 7.20
C GLY A 248 -9.65 8.40 7.88
N LEU A 249 -8.78 7.66 7.19
CA LEU A 249 -7.44 7.34 7.67
C LEU A 249 -6.57 8.60 7.83
N THR A 250 -6.64 9.52 6.86
CA THR A 250 -5.87 10.76 6.93
C THR A 250 -6.32 11.62 8.13
N ILE A 251 -7.64 11.73 8.38
CA ILE A 251 -8.20 12.39 9.57
C ILE A 251 -7.76 11.69 10.85
N LEU A 252 -7.86 10.36 10.89
CA LEU A 252 -7.48 9.55 12.05
C LEU A 252 -6.03 9.81 12.46
N TRP A 253 -5.10 9.81 11.50
CA TRP A 253 -3.68 10.10 11.76
C TRP A 253 -3.44 11.57 12.12
N ALA A 254 -4.12 12.51 11.47
CA ALA A 254 -4.03 13.94 11.81
C ALA A 254 -4.42 14.19 13.28
N ILE A 255 -5.55 13.63 13.72
CA ILE A 255 -6.06 13.72 15.08
C ILE A 255 -5.12 13.01 16.04
N GLY A 256 -4.65 11.80 15.71
CA GLY A 256 -3.69 11.05 16.52
C GLY A 256 -2.44 11.87 16.82
N PHE A 257 -1.78 12.41 15.79
CA PHE A 257 -0.62 13.27 15.98
C PHE A 257 -0.93 14.58 16.72
N MET A 258 -2.13 15.15 16.56
CA MET A 258 -2.53 16.35 17.28
C MET A 258 -2.72 16.07 18.78
N VAL A 259 -3.35 14.95 19.14
CA VAL A 259 -3.52 14.51 20.53
C VAL A 259 -2.16 14.24 21.17
N GLU A 260 -1.27 13.59 20.42
CA GLU A 260 0.10 13.32 20.85
C GLU A 260 0.88 14.62 21.12
N PHE A 261 0.85 15.56 20.18
CA PHE A 261 1.49 16.85 20.32
C PHE A 261 0.93 17.64 21.53
N GLY A 262 -0.40 17.73 21.63
CA GLY A 262 -1.08 18.42 22.72
C GLY A 262 -0.78 17.81 24.09
N GLY A 263 -0.74 16.48 24.17
CA GLY A 263 -0.37 15.77 25.39
C GLY A 263 1.07 16.03 25.81
N ARG A 264 2.02 16.07 24.86
CA ARG A 264 3.42 16.43 25.15
C ARG A 264 3.55 17.86 25.64
N LEU A 265 2.84 18.78 24.98
CA LEU A 265 2.84 20.18 25.35
C LEU A 265 2.30 20.38 26.77
N ALA A 266 1.21 19.69 27.12
CA ALA A 266 0.66 19.69 28.48
C ALA A 266 1.66 19.16 29.52
N LEU A 267 2.39 18.08 29.23
CA LEU A 267 3.43 17.54 30.13
C LEU A 267 4.58 18.54 30.36
N VAL A 268 4.98 19.28 29.32
CA VAL A 268 6.02 20.32 29.44
C VAL A 268 5.55 21.48 30.32
N PHE A 269 4.30 21.92 30.16
CA PHE A 269 3.73 23.00 30.99
C PHE A 269 3.45 22.58 32.44
N ALA A 270 3.25 21.28 32.71
CA ALA A 270 3.00 20.77 34.06
C ALA A 270 4.25 20.79 34.98
N HIS A 271 5.40 21.31 34.53
CA HIS A 271 6.65 21.39 35.29
C HIS A 271 7.15 20.05 35.90
N LEU A 272 6.76 18.92 35.30
CA LEU A 272 7.19 17.58 35.71
C LEU A 272 8.71 17.39 35.57
N SER A 273 9.25 16.40 36.28
CA SER A 273 10.66 16.04 36.13
C SER A 273 10.92 15.52 34.70
N VAL A 274 12.12 15.80 34.18
CA VAL A 274 12.50 15.46 32.80
C VAL A 274 12.32 13.97 32.50
N ASN A 275 12.67 13.11 33.46
CA ASN A 275 12.61 11.65 33.28
C ASN A 275 11.15 11.18 33.12
N ILE A 276 10.25 11.76 33.91
CA ILE A 276 8.81 11.48 33.83
C ILE A 276 8.29 11.97 32.47
N ILE A 277 8.64 13.19 32.07
CA ILE A 277 8.22 13.75 30.78
C ILE A 277 8.64 12.83 29.63
N VAL A 278 9.91 12.40 29.59
CA VAL A 278 10.44 11.52 28.53
C VAL A 278 9.69 10.18 28.52
N LEU A 279 9.48 9.57 29.68
CA LEU A 279 8.77 8.30 29.79
C LEU A 279 7.32 8.42 29.29
N TYR A 280 6.56 9.37 29.83
CA TYR A 280 5.15 9.55 29.46
C TYR A 280 4.98 9.98 28.00
N ALA A 281 5.86 10.82 27.46
CA ALA A 281 5.84 11.23 26.07
C ALA A 281 6.04 10.05 25.11
N ASN A 282 6.94 9.12 25.44
CA ASN A 282 7.17 7.91 24.63
C ASN A 282 6.02 6.91 24.78
N VAL A 283 5.53 6.69 26.00
CA VAL A 283 4.39 5.78 26.25
C VAL A 283 3.13 6.29 25.54
N MET A 284 2.83 7.58 25.66
CA MET A 284 1.68 8.19 25.00
C MET A 284 1.80 8.10 23.47
N LEU A 285 2.98 8.41 22.89
CA LEU A 285 3.22 8.23 21.46
C LEU A 285 2.96 6.77 21.04
N ALA A 286 3.49 5.80 21.79
CA ALA A 286 3.31 4.39 21.49
C ALA A 286 1.84 3.96 21.55
N VAL A 287 1.09 4.40 22.56
CA VAL A 287 -0.33 4.10 22.72
C VAL A 287 -1.14 4.72 21.58
N VAL A 288 -0.96 6.01 21.30
CA VAL A 288 -1.67 6.70 20.21
C VAL A 288 -1.35 6.05 18.86
N ALA A 289 -0.07 5.82 18.56
CA ALA A 289 0.33 5.18 17.31
C ALA A 289 -0.25 3.76 17.17
N SER A 290 -0.27 2.98 18.25
CA SER A 290 -0.87 1.64 18.25
C SER A 290 -2.37 1.69 17.99
N LEU A 291 -3.09 2.61 18.63
CA LEU A 291 -4.54 2.80 18.41
C LEU A 291 -4.84 3.25 16.98
N CYS A 292 -4.07 4.22 16.45
CA CYS A 292 -4.19 4.66 15.06
C CYS A 292 -3.89 3.52 14.09
N ALA A 293 -2.85 2.73 14.33
CA ALA A 293 -2.48 1.59 13.48
C ALA A 293 -3.56 0.50 13.49
N LEU A 294 -4.06 0.10 14.66
CA LEU A 294 -5.13 -0.90 14.78
C LEU A 294 -6.43 -0.42 14.11
N SER A 295 -6.83 0.83 14.37
CA SER A 295 -8.00 1.42 13.72
C SER A 295 -7.81 1.51 12.20
N SER A 296 -6.60 1.84 11.75
CA SER A 296 -6.27 1.87 10.32
C SER A 296 -6.43 0.48 9.70
N MET A 297 -5.93 -0.56 10.36
CA MET A 297 -6.08 -1.94 9.89
C MET A 297 -7.55 -2.35 9.79
N ILE A 298 -8.38 -2.00 10.77
CA ILE A 298 -9.82 -2.29 10.74
C ILE A 298 -10.49 -1.57 9.55
N ILE A 299 -10.18 -0.29 9.33
CA ILE A 299 -10.71 0.49 8.20
C ILE A 299 -10.29 -0.13 6.87
N ILE A 300 -9.00 -0.47 6.71
CA ILE A 300 -8.47 -1.12 5.49
C ILE A 300 -9.18 -2.45 5.22
N ILE A 301 -9.43 -3.26 6.26
CA ILE A 301 -10.13 -4.55 6.14
C ILE A 301 -11.58 -4.35 5.64
N ILE A 302 -12.30 -3.41 6.24
CA ILE A 302 -13.69 -3.11 5.87
C ILE A 302 -13.74 -2.57 4.44
N GLU A 303 -12.88 -1.61 4.13
CA GLU A 303 -12.76 -0.98 2.81
C GLU A 303 -12.49 -2.02 1.73
N ARG A 304 -11.48 -2.86 1.93
CA ARG A 304 -11.10 -3.88 0.95
C ARG A 304 -12.26 -4.81 0.62
N ARG A 305 -13.06 -5.20 1.63
CA ARG A 305 -14.25 -6.03 1.42
C ARG A 305 -15.29 -5.28 0.56
N GLN A 306 -15.51 -4.00 0.82
CA GLN A 306 -16.45 -3.18 0.06
C GLN A 306 -15.99 -2.96 -1.39
N THR A 307 -14.73 -2.61 -1.59
CA THR A 307 -14.15 -2.35 -2.92
C THR A 307 -14.21 -3.60 -3.79
N MET A 308 -13.92 -4.78 -3.25
CA MET A 308 -14.07 -6.03 -4.00
C MET A 308 -15.51 -6.31 -4.43
N ASN A 309 -16.50 -5.96 -3.59
CA ASN A 309 -17.91 -6.13 -3.96
C ASN A 309 -18.33 -5.15 -5.07
N GLN A 310 -17.86 -3.90 -5.03
CA GLN A 310 -18.12 -2.90 -6.08
C GLN A 310 -17.48 -3.30 -7.41
N ILE A 311 -16.25 -3.80 -7.38
CA ILE A 311 -15.57 -4.29 -8.59
C ILE A 311 -16.36 -5.45 -9.20
N LYS A 312 -16.83 -6.41 -8.39
CA LYS A 312 -17.66 -7.53 -8.86
C LYS A 312 -18.96 -7.06 -9.49
N GLN A 313 -19.68 -6.14 -8.84
CA GLN A 313 -20.94 -5.58 -9.37
C GLN A 313 -20.72 -4.91 -10.72
N TRP A 314 -19.71 -4.06 -10.80
CA TRP A 314 -19.37 -3.36 -12.03
C TRP A 314 -18.91 -4.34 -13.14
N GLN A 315 -18.20 -5.43 -12.81
CA GLN A 315 -17.85 -6.47 -13.78
C GLN A 315 -19.10 -7.16 -14.34
N LEU A 316 -20.07 -7.48 -13.48
CA LEU A 316 -21.33 -8.10 -13.90
C LEU A 316 -22.12 -7.17 -14.85
N GLU A 317 -22.25 -5.89 -14.50
CA GLU A 317 -22.92 -4.89 -15.36
C GLU A 317 -22.27 -4.78 -16.75
N ASN A 318 -20.95 -4.77 -16.83
CA ASN A 318 -20.24 -4.62 -18.10
C ASN A 318 -20.19 -5.91 -18.93
N LEU A 319 -20.16 -7.09 -18.31
CA LEU A 319 -20.21 -8.37 -19.02
C LEU A 319 -21.53 -8.58 -19.77
N HIS A 320 -22.64 -8.07 -19.25
CA HIS A 320 -23.94 -8.13 -19.93
C HIS A 320 -24.04 -7.20 -21.15
N HIS A 321 -23.17 -6.19 -21.25
CA HIS A 321 -23.17 -5.21 -22.34
C HIS A 321 -22.19 -5.54 -23.47
N THR A 322 -21.37 -6.58 -23.37
CA THR A 322 -20.67 -7.13 -24.53
C THR A 322 -21.63 -8.05 -25.30
N PRO A 323 -22.26 -7.59 -26.40
CA PRO A 323 -23.04 -8.49 -27.24
C PRO A 323 -22.12 -9.61 -27.72
N THR A 324 -22.64 -10.82 -27.70
CA THR A 324 -22.08 -12.04 -28.28
C THR A 324 -21.84 -11.87 -29.79
N ALA A 325 -20.87 -11.04 -30.17
CA ALA A 325 -20.51 -10.78 -31.56
C ALA A 325 -19.75 -11.96 -32.22
N VAL A 326 -19.58 -13.08 -31.51
CA VAL A 326 -18.79 -14.23 -31.98
C VAL A 326 -19.68 -15.36 -32.55
N THR A 327 -21.00 -15.26 -32.50
CA THR A 327 -21.89 -16.34 -33.01
C THR A 327 -22.21 -16.23 -34.52
N HIS A 328 -21.58 -15.32 -35.27
CA HIS A 328 -21.88 -15.13 -36.71
C HIS A 328 -20.70 -15.34 -37.68
N MET A 329 -19.59 -15.98 -37.27
CA MET A 329 -18.52 -16.43 -38.19
C MET A 329 -18.47 -17.96 -38.34
N GLN A 330 -19.64 -18.61 -38.42
CA GLN A 330 -19.76 -19.95 -39.02
C GLN A 330 -21.03 -20.01 -39.87
N VAL A 331 -20.94 -19.50 -41.10
CA VAL A 331 -21.73 -19.97 -42.25
C VAL A 331 -20.82 -19.96 -43.47
#